data_AF-A0A2S3U6Q0-F1
#
_entry.id   AF-A0A2S3U6Q0-F1
#
_cell.length_a   1.000
_cell.length_b   1.000
_cell.length_c   1.000
_cell.angle_alpha   90.00
_cell.angle_beta   90.00
_cell.angle_gamma   90.00
#
_symmetry.space_group_name_H-M   'P 1'
#
loop_
_entity.id
_entity.type
_entity.pdbx_description
1 polymer ?
#
loop_
_entity_poly.entity_id
_entity_poly.type
_entity_poly.pdbx_seq_one_letter_code
_entity_poly.pdbx_strand_id
1 'polypeptide(L)' 'MKARVVGNSTTLTIPKKFNVANGTEFEAEQLDDGSILFKLKHRNPFEGDWFNDQLEQSDITLDMEDVDSEWD' A
#
# COMPACT_ATOMS: atom_id res chain seq x y z
N MET A 1 -22.20 1.82 -12.49
CA MET A 1 -21.50 0.55 -12.21
C MET A 1 -22.45 -0.58 -12.58
N LYS A 2 -21.99 -1.69 -13.16
CA LYS A 2 -22.88 -2.79 -13.59
C LYS A 2 -22.36 -4.12 -13.06
N ALA A 3 -23.24 -4.89 -12.44
CA ALA A 3 -22.98 -6.28 -12.06
C ALA A 3 -23.32 -7.21 -13.23
N ARG A 4 -22.52 -8.25 -13.42
CA ARG A 4 -22.77 -9.32 -14.39
C ARG A 4 -22.33 -10.67 -13.82
N VAL A 5 -22.98 -11.74 -14.26
CA VAL A 5 -22.57 -13.11 -13.96
C VAL A 5 -21.55 -13.56 -15.00
N VAL A 6 -20.43 -14.13 -14.54
CA VAL A 6 -19.38 -14.71 -15.37
C VAL A 6 -19.04 -16.07 -14.78
N GLY A 7 -19.39 -17.15 -15.48
CA GLY A 7 -19.28 -18.50 -14.93
C GLY A 7 -20.13 -18.66 -13.67
N ASN A 8 -19.50 -19.08 -12.56
CA ASN A 8 -20.16 -19.22 -11.26
C ASN A 8 -19.93 -18.00 -10.34
N SER A 9 -19.49 -16.86 -10.89
CA SER A 9 -19.10 -15.67 -10.12
C SER A 9 -19.89 -14.44 -10.54
N THR A 10 -20.09 -13.51 -9.61
CA THR A 10 -20.60 -12.17 -9.91
C THR A 10 -19.44 -11.19 -10.02
N THR A 11 -19.42 -10.37 -11.08
CA THR A 11 -18.38 -9.36 -11.33
C THR A 11 -18.98 -7.97 -11.41
N LEU A 12 -18.35 -7.00 -10.75
CA LEU A 12 -18.67 -5.57 -10.84
C LEU A 12 -17.70 -4.86 -11.78
N THR A 13 -18.24 -4.05 -12.70
CA THR A 13 -17.42 -3.25 -13.61
C THR A 13 -17.03 -1.91 -12.96
N ILE A 14 -15.74 -1.75 -12.66
CA ILE A 14 -15.18 -0.51 -12.12
C ILE A 14 -14.94 0.50 -13.27
N PRO A 15 -15.45 1.74 -13.19
CA PRO A 15 -15.17 2.77 -14.19
C PRO A 15 -13.68 3.11 -14.32
N LYS A 16 -13.22 3.40 -15.54
CA LYS A 16 -11.79 3.70 -15.81
C LYS A 16 -11.21 4.85 -14.98
N LYS A 17 -12.03 5.83 -14.59
CA LYS A 17 -11.62 6.98 -13.76
C LYS A 17 -10.99 6.61 -12.41
N PHE A 18 -11.18 5.38 -11.94
CA PHE A 18 -10.61 4.90 -10.68
C PHE A 18 -9.18 4.34 -10.82
N ASN A 19 -8.65 4.19 -12.05
CA ASN A 19 -7.26 3.78 -12.31
C ASN A 19 -6.78 2.54 -11.53
N VAL A 20 -7.66 1.56 -11.32
CA VAL A 20 -7.31 0.30 -10.66
C VAL A 20 -6.44 -0.52 -11.61
N ALA A 21 -5.24 -0.88 -11.15
CA ALA A 21 -4.30 -1.68 -11.93
C ALA A 21 -4.81 -3.13 -12.07
N ASN A 22 -4.41 -3.79 -13.16
CA ASN A 22 -4.67 -5.22 -13.31
C ASN A 22 -3.92 -6.00 -12.22
N GLY A 23 -4.57 -6.99 -11.63
CA GLY A 23 -3.98 -7.80 -10.56
C GLY A 23 -4.11 -7.20 -9.15
N THR A 24 -4.74 -6.02 -9.00
CA THR A 24 -5.07 -5.50 -7.67
C THR A 24 -6.08 -6.42 -6.97
N GLU A 25 -5.70 -6.91 -5.80
CA GLU A 25 -6.57 -7.72 -4.94
C GLU A 25 -7.30 -6.84 -3.91
N PHE A 26 -8.56 -7.16 -3.64
CA PHE A 26 -9.38 -6.47 -2.67
C PHE A 26 -10.01 -7.46 -1.70
N GLU A 27 -10.12 -7.05 -0.45
CA GLU A 27 -11.01 -7.66 0.53
C GLU A 27 -12.39 -7.01 0.41
N ALA A 28 -13.44 -7.83 0.43
CA ALA A 28 -14.82 -7.37 0.35
C ALA A 28 -15.52 -7.59 1.69
N GLU A 29 -16.20 -6.54 2.17
CA GLU A 29 -16.98 -6.56 3.41
C GLU A 29 -18.36 -5.96 3.15
N GLN A 30 -19.41 -6.59 3.69
CA GLN A 30 -20.75 -6.03 3.66
C GLN A 30 -21.00 -5.27 4.97
N LEU A 31 -21.38 -4.00 4.85
CA LEU A 31 -21.70 -3.13 5.97
C LEU A 31 -23.17 -3.28 6.38
N ASP A 32 -23.51 -2.77 7.57
CA ASP A 32 -24.86 -2.85 8.14
C ASP A 32 -25.94 -2.14 7.30
N ASP A 33 -25.55 -1.14 6.50
CA ASP A 33 -26.43 -0.42 5.57
C ASP A 33 -26.67 -1.19 4.26
N GLY A 34 -26.08 -2.38 4.12
CA GLY A 34 -26.14 -3.23 2.93
C GLY A 34 -25.13 -2.86 1.85
N SER A 35 -24.29 -1.83 2.06
CA SER A 35 -23.21 -1.47 1.14
C SER A 35 -22.10 -2.53 1.13
N ILE A 36 -21.43 -2.68 -0.02
CA ILE A 36 -20.23 -3.53 -0.14
C ILE A 36 -19.00 -2.63 -0.23
N LEU A 37 -18.12 -2.75 0.75
CA LEU A 37 -16.84 -2.05 0.81
C LEU A 37 -15.73 -2.95 0.25
N PHE A 38 -14.99 -2.43 -0.72
CA PHE A 38 -13.79 -3.09 -1.26
C PHE A 38 -12.55 -2.35 -0.73
N LYS A 39 -11.79 -3.00 0.15
CA LYS A 39 -10.51 -2.50 0.67
C LYS A 39 -9.37 -3.15 -0.10
N LEU A 40 -8.33 -2.39 -0.43
CA LEU A 40 -7.11 -3.00 -0.97
C LEU A 40 -6.62 -4.05 0.01
N LYS A 41 -6.35 -5.26 -0.48
CA LYS A 41 -5.73 -6.29 0.36
C LYS A 41 -4.33 -5.78 0.72
N HIS A 42 -4.17 -5.38 1.98
CA HIS A 42 -2.91 -4.81 2.45
C HIS A 42 -1.85 -5.89 2.36
N ARG A 43 -0.82 -5.67 1.54
CA ARG A 43 0.41 -6.46 1.62
C ARG A 43 1.20 -5.89 2.78
N ASN A 44 1.33 -6.66 3.86
CA ASN A 44 2.13 -6.26 5.01
C ASN A 44 3.55 -5.91 4.50
N PRO A 45 4.04 -4.67 4.68
CA PRO A 45 5.38 -4.28 4.24
C PRO A 45 6.48 -5.06 4.98
N PHE A 46 6.13 -5.73 6.07
CA PHE A 46 6.97 -6.62 6.86
C PHE A 46 6.70 -8.11 6.59
N GLU A 47 5.87 -8.46 5.59
CA GLU A 47 5.76 -9.85 5.12
C GLU A 47 6.71 -10.12 3.95
N GLY A 48 7.76 -10.88 4.25
CA GLY A 48 8.85 -11.25 3.34
C GLY A 48 10.21 -11.19 4.04
N ASP A 49 11.30 -11.51 3.33
CA ASP A 49 12.69 -11.35 3.80
C ASP A 49 13.14 -9.88 3.74
N TRP A 50 12.30 -8.94 4.17
CA TRP A 50 12.60 -7.50 4.16
C TRP A 50 13.79 -7.13 5.05
N PHE A 51 14.15 -8.00 6.02
CA PHE A 51 15.36 -7.85 6.84
C PHE A 51 16.64 -8.26 6.10
N ASN A 52 16.56 -8.96 4.97
CA ASN A 52 17.73 -9.28 4.13
C ASN A 52 18.05 -8.15 3.14
N ASP A 53 17.18 -7.16 2.99
CA ASP A 53 17.54 -5.94 2.28
C ASP A 53 18.49 -5.16 3.19
N GLN A 54 19.73 -4.98 2.75
CA GLN A 54 20.76 -4.23 3.45
C GLN A 54 20.28 -2.78 3.61
N LEU A 55 19.58 -2.51 4.71
CA LEU A 55 19.27 -1.18 5.19
C LEU A 55 20.57 -0.59 5.74
N GLU A 56 21.48 -0.21 4.85
CA GLU A 56 22.63 0.58 5.22
C GLU A 56 22.14 1.98 5.59
N GLN A 57 22.16 2.26 6.89
CA GLN A 57 22.01 3.61 7.39
C GLN A 57 23.33 4.33 7.17
N SER A 58 23.40 5.19 6.14
CA SER A 58 24.53 6.11 6.01
C SER A 58 24.42 7.14 7.15
N ASP A 59 25.34 7.05 8.10
CA ASP A 59 25.45 8.03 9.17
C ASP A 59 25.87 9.39 8.60
N ILE A 60 24.93 10.31 8.51
CA ILE A 60 25.13 11.67 8.01
C ILE A 60 25.74 12.61 9.05
N THR A 61 26.02 12.14 10.28
CA THR A 61 26.61 12.98 11.33
C THR A 61 28.13 13.08 11.26
N LEU A 62 28.79 12.24 10.44
CA LEU A 62 30.25 12.26 10.28
C LEU A 62 30.76 13.34 9.29
N ASP A 63 29.88 13.93 8.48
CA ASP A 63 30.22 14.99 7.50
C ASP A 63 29.98 16.42 8.04
N MET A 64 29.52 16.55 9.29
CA MET A 64 29.40 17.87 9.93
C MET A 64 30.75 18.22 10.56
N GLU A 65 31.65 18.76 9.73
CA GLU A 65 32.89 19.38 10.17
C GLU A 65 32.63 20.30 11.38
N ASP A 66 33.52 20.17 12.37
CA ASP A 66 33.51 20.79 13.69
C ASP A 66 32.85 22.18 13.75
N VAL A 67 31.77 22.30 14.52
CA VAL A 67 31.20 23.60 14.93
C VAL A 67 32.07 24.19 16.04
N ASP A 68 33.30 24.56 15.68
CA ASP A 68 34.28 25.22 16.53
C ASP A 68 33.98 26.73 16.66
N SER A 69 32.78 27.14 17.14
CA SER A 69 32.55 28.57 17.47
C SER A 69 31.26 28.86 18.24
N GLU A 70 31.09 28.34 19.47
CA GLU A 70 30.00 28.83 20.35
C GLU A 70 30.43 29.09 21.82
N TRP A 71 31.71 29.38 22.06
CA TRP A 71 32.16 29.88 23.36
C TRP A 71 33.19 31.01 23.18
N ASP A 72 32.70 32.22 22.87
CA ASP A 72 33.37 33.50 23.17
C ASP A 72 32.72 34.14 24.41
#